data_AF-A0AAU8LY95-F1
#
_entry.id   AF-A0AAU8LY95-F1
#
_cell.length_a   1.000
_cell.length_b   1.000
_cell.length_c   1.000
_cell.angle_alpha   90.00
_cell.angle_beta   90.00
_cell.angle_gamma   90.00
#
_symmetry.space_group_name_H-M   'P 1'
#
loop_
_entity.id
_entity.type
_entity.pdbx_description
1 polymer ?
#
loop_
_entity_poly.entity_id
_entity_poly.type
_entity_poly.pdbx_seq_one_letter_code
_entity_poly.pdbx_strand_id
1 'polypeptide(L)' 'MLKNKKVFITGGAGFIANRIIGELIEENKIIAFDNFHRDTLSSSAYAEHPNLKRLPT' A
#
# COMPACT_ATOMS: atom_id res chain seq x y z
N MET A 1 0.33 -14.96 10.18
CA MET A 1 0.18 -14.06 9.01
C MET A 1 -1.25 -13.53 8.97
N LEU A 2 -1.41 -12.26 8.61
CA LEU A 2 -2.72 -11.61 8.46
C LEU A 2 -3.31 -11.97 7.10
N LYS A 3 -4.55 -12.44 7.04
CA LYS A 3 -5.23 -12.84 5.80
C LYS A 3 -6.67 -12.35 5.76
N ASN A 4 -7.18 -12.11 4.56
CA ASN A 4 -8.58 -11.71 4.30
C ASN A 4 -8.99 -10.45 5.07
N LYS A 5 -8.05 -9.52 5.29
CA LYS A 5 -8.32 -8.24 5.94
C LYS A 5 -8.30 -7.09 4.93
N LYS A 6 -8.91 -5.98 5.35
CA LYS A 6 -8.73 -4.66 4.74
C LYS A 6 -7.81 -3.87 5.66
N VAL A 7 -6.63 -3.52 5.16
CA VAL A 7 -5.58 -2.82 5.92
C VAL A 7 -5.51 -1.38 5.43
N PHE A 8 -5.63 -0.43 6.34
CA PHE A 8 -5.51 1.00 6.05
C PHE A 8 -4.16 1.50 6.58
N ILE A 9 -3.36 2.13 5.71
CA ILE A 9 -2.00 2.57 6.01
C ILE A 9 -1.90 4.07 5.72
N THR A 10 -1.67 4.87 6.75
CA THR A 10 -1.27 6.28 6.61
C THR A 10 0.21 6.38 6.26
N GLY A 11 0.61 7.37 5.47
CA GLY A 11 1.97 7.39 4.93
C GLY A 11 2.20 6.23 3.96
N GLY A 12 1.12 5.79 3.30
CA GLY A 12 1.07 4.54 2.52
C GLY A 12 1.99 4.52 1.29
N ALA A 13 2.50 5.66 0.85
CA ALA A 13 3.43 5.76 -0.28
C ALA A 13 4.91 5.79 0.15
N GLY A 14 5.20 5.79 1.45
CA GLY A 14 6.55 5.84 1.98
C GLY A 14 7.32 4.52 1.92
N PHE A 15 8.64 4.61 2.12
CA PHE A 15 9.56 3.47 2.01
C PHE A 15 9.17 2.27 2.89
N ILE A 16 8.85 2.51 4.17
CA ILE A 16 8.47 1.44 5.11
C ILE A 16 7.11 0.84 4.72
N ALA A 17 6.15 1.69 4.31
CA ALA A 17 4.83 1.23 3.89
C ALA A 17 4.93 0.28 2.69
N ASN A 18 5.78 0.59 1.70
CA ASN A 18 5.98 -0.26 0.53
C ASN A 18 6.46 -1.68 0.90
N ARG A 19 7.35 -1.80 1.90
CA ARG A 19 7.81 -3.09 2.42
C ARG A 19 6.68 -3.87 3.10
N ILE A 20 5.84 -3.21 3.90
CA ILE A 20 4.69 -3.82 4.58
C ILE A 20 3.62 -4.26 3.56
N ILE A 21 3.36 -3.43 2.55
CA ILE A 21 2.44 -3.74 1.46
C ILE A 21 2.87 -5.03 0.77
N GLY A 22 4.16 -5.17 0.44
CA GLY A 22 4.68 -6.38 -0.19
C GLY A 22 4.45 -7.68 0.61
N GLU A 23 4.40 -7.64 1.94
CA GLU A 23 4.12 -8.82 2.77
C GLU A 23 2.63 -9.16 2.87
N LEU A 24 1.75 -8.18 2.63
CA LEU A 24 0.32 -8.31 2.94
C LEU A 24 -0.57 -8.35 1.71
N ILE A 25 -0.12 -7.80 0.58
CA ILE A 25 -0.98 -7.47 -0.57
C ILE A 25 -1.54 -8.69 -1.30
N GLU A 26 -0.86 -9.83 -1.25
CA GLU A 26 -1.31 -11.07 -1.90
C GLU A 26 -2.63 -11.60 -1.29
N GLU A 27 -2.77 -11.52 0.04
CA GLU A 27 -3.90 -12.11 0.78
C GLU A 27 -4.81 -11.07 1.44
N ASN A 28 -4.56 -9.77 1.21
CA ASN A 28 -5.29 -8.68 1.84
C ASN A 28 -5.53 -7.51 0.90
N LYS A 29 -6.60 -6.75 1.16
CA LYS A 29 -6.86 -5.48 0.48
C LYS A 29 -6.17 -4.35 1.22
N ILE A 30 -5.38 -3.56 0.52
CA ILE A 30 -4.59 -2.46 1.08
C ILE A 30 -5.20 -1.13 0.64
N ILE A 31 -5.35 -0.21 1.58
CA ILE A 31 -5.64 1.21 1.31
C ILE A 31 -4.43 2.02 1.76
N ALA A 32 -3.70 2.60 0.80
CA ALA A 32 -2.59 3.51 1.03
C ALA A 32 -3.10 4.95 1.01
N PHE A 33 -3.07 5.61 2.17
CA PHE A 33 -3.48 6.99 2.35
C PHE A 33 -2.25 7.89 2.54
N ASP A 34 -1.99 8.78 1.58
CA ASP A 34 -0.75 9.56 1.51
C ASP A 34 -0.94 10.84 0.67
N ASN A 35 -0.04 11.81 0.82
CA ASN A 35 0.00 13.01 -0.03
C ASN A 35 0.89 12.84 -1.27
N PHE A 36 1.60 11.71 -1.38
CA PHE A 36 2.48 11.34 -2.49
C PHE A 36 3.68 12.28 -2.69
N HIS A 37 4.09 13.06 -1.67
CA HIS A 37 5.26 13.95 -1.77
C HIS A 37 6.60 13.17 -1.83
N ARG A 38 6.64 11.96 -1.26
CA ARG A 38 7.78 11.03 -1.32
C ARG A 38 7.30 9.66 -1.80
N ASP A 39 6.62 9.66 -2.94
CA ASP A 39 5.92 8.52 -3.48
C ASP A 39 6.87 7.44 -4.02
N THR A 40 7.13 6.44 -3.19
CA THR A 40 7.89 5.24 -3.58
C THR A 40 6.97 4.11 -4.08
N LEU A 41 5.66 4.28 -3.92
CA LEU A 41 4.66 3.26 -4.23
C LEU A 41 4.28 3.29 -5.70
N SER A 42 4.18 4.45 -6.33
CA SER A 42 3.81 4.56 -7.75
C SER A 42 4.86 3.99 -8.70
N SER A 43 6.13 3.87 -8.27
CA SER A 43 7.19 3.20 -9.04
C SER A 43 7.47 1.78 -8.56
N SER A 44 6.68 1.24 -7.62
CA SER A 44 6.90 -0.11 -7.09
C SER A 44 6.17 -1.18 -7.91
N ALA A 45 6.54 -2.45 -7.70
CA ALA A 45 5.87 -3.58 -8.32
C ALA A 45 4.37 -3.71 -7.93
N TYR A 46 3.94 -2.99 -6.89
CA TYR A 46 2.57 -3.08 -6.37
C TYR A 46 1.66 -1.97 -6.88
N ALA A 47 2.18 -0.98 -7.63
CA ALA A 47 1.45 0.22 -8.06
C ALA A 47 0.12 -0.10 -8.76
N GLU A 48 0.12 -1.17 -9.56
CA GLU A 48 -1.01 -1.64 -10.38
C GLU A 48 -1.63 -2.94 -9.85
N HIS A 49 -1.30 -3.33 -8.62
CA HIS A 49 -1.83 -4.56 -8.04
C HIS A 49 -3.33 -4.40 -7.71
N PRO A 50 -4.20 -5.39 -8.05
CA PRO A 50 -5.65 -5.26 -7.91
C PRO A 50 -6.13 -5.09 -6.46
N ASN A 51 -5.34 -5.55 -5.49
CA ASN A 51 -5.63 -5.39 -4.07
C ASN A 51 -5.17 -4.04 -3.48
N LEU A 52 -4.50 -3.17 -4.25
CA LEU A 52 -4.07 -1.86 -3.80
C LEU A 52 -5.08 -0.78 -4.18
N LYS A 53 -5.45 0.07 -3.21
CA LYS A 53 -6.16 1.33 -3.45
C LYS A 53 -5.34 2.49 -2.89
N ARG A 54 -5.04 3.48 -3.74
CA ARG A 54 -4.37 4.72 -3.38
C ARG A 54 -5.42 5.80 -3.09
N LEU A 55 -5.29 6.50 -1.97
CA LEU A 55 -6.15 7.62 -1.57
C LEU A 55 -5.28 8.84 -1.20
N PRO A 56 -5.56 10.03 -1.74
CA PRO A 56 -4.88 11.25 -1.35
C PRO A 56 -5.36 11.71 0.03
N THR A 57 -4.45 12.27 0.84
CA THR A 57 -4.77 13.08 2.04
C THR A 57 -5.21 14.48 1.68
#